data_AF-A0A345YJS2-F1
#
_entry.id   AF-A0A345YJS2-F1
#
_cell.length_a   1.000
_cell.length_b   1.000
_cell.length_c   1.000
_cell.angle_alpha   90.00
_cell.angle_beta   90.00
_cell.angle_gamma   90.00
#
_symmetry.space_group_name_H-M   'P 1'
#
loop_
_entity.id
_entity.type
_entity.pdbx_description
1 polymer ?
#
loop_
_entity_poly.entity_id
_entity_poly.type
_entity_poly.pdbx_seq_one_letter_code
_entity_poly.pdbx_strand_id
1 'polypeptide(L)'
;MSTATLVPPAPAASTPPAEPITPTDLAPVGPATPPSQPPLEESAARQALDLAQQGFLAGEIGELLDLSPVRVEEALEAAVPGSSATIAGALRRRLRNWRREHENSPWWEAEATFGVPHAHVLRLVRVPRDREIGVVAAGEPGYLDAVLAGDSCRDQRASRSARLYTFCATLQEIGDLFGVTRERIRQILGKDTPWSSTDLHAAAKALAAARRAEHTAAVARWSHAHPAAPLEDGARELGLAEEQVRHLLGRRRTHHEPAFDGPRESTRRTEEQIIADLRAFHAATGATTCQAFTAWAREQGVPGHQTAAIRFGTWNEALSAAGIGEETGAPRSAFRDEDLWAAVLAAVQAETGGTTFRAVEEWLAAHSAAPSGALIRQRLCGHEGGSWSETVTTALAVLREPDTFDPAWVQAVTAPRDWDTDPAQEDPLDHVRAAIAALGPRITTARYAAWARENGRPTVATLQRRTGDVWTGILAAAGGEPNAAKVKNRSRVEVGQYVTRFLAAHPTATTVEYARWAPQHGAPSLTTVIGRFGTWNGAVEACR
;
A
#
# COMPACT_ATOMS: atom_id res chain seq x y z
N MET A 1 -20.75 -92.83 -3.40
CA MET A 1 -21.01 -93.81 -2.33
C MET A 1 -21.38 -93.04 -1.07
N SER A 2 -22.52 -93.40 -0.48
CA SER A 2 -22.96 -93.09 0.90
C SER A 2 -23.25 -91.62 1.25
N THR A 3 -24.33 -91.21 1.90
CA THR A 3 -25.68 -91.73 2.22
C THR A 3 -26.31 -90.56 2.98
N ALA A 4 -27.52 -90.17 2.62
CA ALA A 4 -28.28 -89.17 3.36
C ALA A 4 -28.66 -89.71 4.75
N THR A 5 -28.68 -88.86 5.77
CA THR A 5 -29.36 -89.13 7.03
C THR A 5 -29.99 -87.83 7.54
N LEU A 6 -31.33 -87.87 7.59
CA LEU A 6 -32.23 -86.91 8.23
C LEU A 6 -32.16 -87.08 9.75
N VAL A 7 -32.18 -85.96 10.49
CA VAL A 7 -32.43 -85.89 11.94
C VAL A 7 -33.34 -84.66 12.20
N PRO A 8 -34.31 -84.73 13.14
CA PRO A 8 -35.58 -83.99 13.11
C PRO A 8 -35.55 -82.68 13.93
N PRO A 9 -36.63 -81.85 13.88
CA PRO A 9 -36.70 -80.61 14.65
C PRO A 9 -37.29 -80.84 16.06
N ALA A 10 -36.82 -80.08 17.04
CA ALA A 10 -37.41 -79.94 18.37
C ALA A 10 -37.10 -78.54 18.93
N PRO A 11 -37.81 -78.06 19.97
CA PRO A 11 -39.20 -77.59 19.94
C PRO A 11 -39.30 -76.09 20.26
N ALA A 12 -40.47 -75.50 19.99
CA ALA A 12 -40.80 -74.12 20.33
C ALA A 12 -40.68 -73.89 21.86
N ALA A 13 -39.87 -72.91 22.25
CA ALA A 13 -39.79 -72.42 23.63
C ALA A 13 -40.53 -71.09 23.75
N SER A 14 -41.45 -71.10 24.71
CA SER A 14 -42.41 -70.08 25.13
C SER A 14 -41.89 -68.66 25.24
N THR A 15 -42.72 -67.74 24.73
CA THR A 15 -42.71 -66.30 25.00
C THR A 15 -43.00 -66.02 26.48
N PRO A 16 -42.17 -65.26 27.21
CA PRO A 16 -42.58 -64.64 28.48
C PRO A 16 -43.33 -63.32 28.23
N PRO A 17 -44.26 -62.93 29.13
CA PRO A 17 -45.13 -61.77 28.92
C PRO A 17 -44.37 -60.46 29.08
N ALA A 18 -44.79 -59.45 28.30
CA ALA A 18 -44.26 -58.10 28.35
C ALA A 18 -44.55 -57.41 29.70
N GLU A 19 -43.50 -56.89 30.33
CA GLU A 19 -43.63 -55.88 31.39
C GLU A 19 -43.96 -54.51 30.77
N PRO A 20 -44.83 -53.70 31.40
CA PRO A 20 -45.21 -52.39 30.90
C PRO A 20 -44.10 -51.37 31.18
N ILE A 21 -43.48 -50.86 30.13
CA ILE A 21 -42.47 -49.79 30.19
C ILE A 21 -43.21 -48.45 30.34
N THR A 22 -43.00 -47.75 31.44
CA THR A 22 -43.39 -46.35 31.66
C THR A 22 -42.62 -45.40 30.73
N PRO A 23 -43.24 -44.34 30.18
CA PRO A 23 -42.61 -43.48 29.18
C PRO A 23 -41.86 -42.33 29.87
N THR A 24 -40.59 -42.51 30.19
CA THR A 24 -39.72 -41.38 30.56
C THR A 24 -38.26 -41.69 30.25
N ASP A 25 -37.89 -41.60 28.96
CA ASP A 25 -36.62 -41.05 28.46
C ASP A 25 -36.52 -41.33 26.95
N LEU A 26 -37.18 -40.49 26.15
CA LEU A 26 -36.85 -40.34 24.73
C LEU A 26 -36.09 -39.03 24.58
N ALA A 27 -34.76 -39.12 24.61
CA ALA A 27 -33.92 -38.08 24.06
C ALA A 27 -34.28 -37.89 22.57
N PRO A 28 -34.33 -36.64 22.06
CA PRO A 28 -34.63 -36.41 20.66
C PRO A 28 -33.49 -36.97 19.82
N VAL A 29 -33.77 -38.04 19.06
CA VAL A 29 -32.92 -38.46 17.95
C VAL A 29 -33.05 -37.36 16.90
N GLY A 30 -32.14 -36.38 16.96
CA GLY A 30 -31.95 -35.41 15.90
C GLY A 30 -31.61 -36.15 14.60
N PRO A 31 -31.98 -35.60 13.42
CA PRO A 31 -31.64 -36.23 12.15
C PRO A 31 -30.13 -36.45 12.10
N ALA A 32 -29.72 -37.70 11.88
CA ALA A 32 -28.32 -38.05 11.72
C ALA A 32 -27.72 -37.14 10.63
N THR A 33 -26.76 -36.30 11.01
CA THR A 33 -25.97 -35.51 10.08
C THR A 33 -25.37 -36.48 9.06
N PRO A 34 -25.73 -36.39 7.77
CA PRO A 34 -25.19 -37.29 6.76
C PRO A 34 -23.65 -37.19 6.78
N PRO A 35 -22.94 -38.31 6.55
CA PRO A 35 -21.48 -38.30 6.55
C PRO A 35 -21.00 -37.24 5.55
N SER A 36 -20.10 -36.37 6.02
CA SER A 36 -19.46 -35.33 5.21
C SER A 36 -18.84 -35.97 3.98
N GLN A 37 -19.42 -35.71 2.81
CA GLN A 37 -18.90 -36.20 1.54
C GLN A 37 -17.53 -35.54 1.26
N PRO A 38 -16.62 -36.22 0.53
CA PRO A 38 -15.32 -35.67 0.22
C PRO A 38 -15.46 -34.36 -0.57
N PRO A 39 -14.59 -33.36 -0.35
CA PRO A 39 -14.64 -32.08 -1.06
C PRO A 39 -14.58 -32.28 -2.58
N LEU A 40 -15.22 -31.36 -3.32
CA LEU A 40 -15.16 -31.38 -4.79
C LEU A 40 -13.70 -31.21 -5.25
N GLU A 41 -13.36 -31.82 -6.39
CA GLU A 41 -12.07 -31.56 -7.02
C GLU A 41 -11.92 -30.07 -7.34
N GLU A 42 -10.72 -29.52 -7.11
CA GLU A 42 -10.45 -28.09 -7.26
C GLU A 42 -10.79 -27.57 -8.66
N SER A 43 -10.59 -28.40 -9.69
CA SER A 43 -10.96 -28.09 -11.08
C SER A 43 -12.47 -27.89 -11.24
N ALA A 44 -13.29 -28.79 -10.69
CA ALA A 44 -14.74 -28.72 -10.77
C ALA A 44 -15.30 -27.52 -9.99
N ALA A 45 -14.70 -27.19 -8.83
CA ALA A 45 -15.07 -25.99 -8.07
C ALA A 45 -14.79 -24.69 -8.85
N ARG A 46 -13.63 -24.60 -9.52
CA ARG A 46 -13.32 -23.45 -10.41
C ARG A 46 -14.28 -23.35 -11.59
N GLN A 47 -14.63 -24.47 -12.21
CA GLN A 47 -15.60 -24.49 -13.31
C GLN A 47 -16.99 -24.04 -12.83
N ALA A 48 -17.44 -24.52 -11.68
CA ALA A 48 -18.71 -24.10 -11.09
C ALA A 48 -18.72 -22.57 -10.83
N LEU A 49 -17.64 -22.02 -10.29
CA LEU A 49 -17.50 -20.58 -10.08
C LEU A 49 -17.55 -19.78 -11.39
N ASP A 50 -16.81 -20.20 -12.42
CA ASP A 50 -16.82 -19.51 -13.72
C ASP A 50 -18.22 -19.55 -14.37
N LEU A 51 -18.92 -20.68 -14.27
CA LEU A 51 -20.31 -20.79 -14.74
C LEU A 51 -21.28 -19.92 -13.92
N ALA A 52 -21.13 -19.84 -12.60
CA ALA A 52 -21.94 -18.94 -11.78
C ALA A 52 -21.68 -17.46 -12.16
N GLN A 53 -20.43 -17.09 -12.45
CA GLN A 53 -20.05 -15.76 -12.95
C GLN A 53 -20.55 -15.49 -14.38
N GLN A 54 -20.87 -16.55 -15.14
CA GLN A 54 -21.63 -16.50 -16.41
C GLN A 54 -23.14 -16.39 -16.21
N GLY A 55 -23.63 -16.31 -14.97
CA GLY A 55 -25.05 -16.19 -14.66
C GLY A 55 -25.84 -17.50 -14.74
N PHE A 56 -25.17 -18.67 -14.81
CA PHE A 56 -25.84 -19.97 -14.65
C PHE A 56 -26.35 -20.15 -13.23
N LEU A 57 -27.48 -20.85 -13.08
CA LEU A 57 -28.04 -21.24 -11.78
C LEU A 57 -27.37 -22.53 -11.28
N ALA A 58 -27.35 -22.75 -9.97
CA ALA A 58 -26.73 -23.96 -9.40
C ALA A 58 -27.29 -25.27 -9.96
N GLY A 59 -28.59 -25.30 -10.32
CA GLY A 59 -29.19 -26.44 -11.02
C GLY A 59 -28.61 -26.68 -12.41
N GLU A 60 -28.45 -25.61 -13.21
CA GLU A 60 -27.89 -25.69 -14.56
C GLU A 60 -26.41 -26.07 -14.54
N ILE A 61 -25.66 -25.56 -13.56
CA ILE A 61 -24.26 -25.94 -13.31
C ILE A 61 -24.18 -27.41 -12.93
N GLY A 62 -25.09 -27.88 -12.06
CA GLY A 62 -25.17 -29.28 -11.66
C GLY A 62 -25.41 -30.22 -12.85
N GLU A 63 -26.31 -29.85 -13.76
CA GLU A 63 -26.56 -30.61 -15.00
C GLU A 63 -25.34 -30.67 -15.93
N LEU A 64 -24.57 -29.57 -16.03
CA LEU A 64 -23.38 -29.49 -16.88
C LEU A 64 -22.20 -30.28 -16.30
N LEU A 65 -21.98 -30.19 -15.00
CA LEU A 65 -20.83 -30.79 -14.32
C LEU A 65 -21.12 -32.18 -13.74
N ASP A 66 -22.34 -32.70 -13.93
CA ASP A 66 -22.83 -33.95 -13.32
C ASP A 66 -22.74 -33.94 -11.78
N LEU A 67 -23.14 -32.82 -11.19
CA LEU A 67 -23.13 -32.57 -9.74
C LEU A 67 -24.54 -32.28 -9.23
N SER A 68 -24.82 -32.62 -7.96
CA SER A 68 -26.07 -32.18 -7.35
C SER A 68 -26.04 -30.65 -7.11
N PRO A 69 -27.18 -29.94 -7.18
CA PRO A 69 -27.23 -28.50 -6.93
C PRO A 69 -26.69 -28.10 -5.55
N VAL A 70 -26.88 -28.95 -4.53
CA VAL A 70 -26.35 -28.74 -3.18
C VAL A 70 -24.83 -28.70 -3.19
N ARG A 71 -24.18 -29.64 -3.91
CA ARG A 71 -22.73 -29.67 -4.04
C ARG A 71 -22.17 -28.46 -4.79
N VAL A 72 -22.92 -27.95 -5.77
CA VAL A 72 -22.55 -26.71 -6.46
C VAL A 72 -22.59 -25.53 -5.48
N GLU A 73 -23.67 -25.39 -4.71
CA GLU A 73 -23.77 -24.32 -3.71
C GLU A 73 -22.67 -24.42 -2.63
N GLU A 74 -22.32 -25.62 -2.16
CA GLU A 74 -21.20 -25.83 -1.24
C GLU A 74 -19.86 -25.36 -1.84
N ALA A 75 -19.59 -25.68 -3.11
CA ALA A 75 -18.39 -25.18 -3.80
C ALA A 75 -18.40 -23.66 -3.98
N LEU A 76 -19.55 -23.08 -4.33
CA LEU A 76 -19.68 -21.64 -4.51
C LEU A 76 -19.55 -20.89 -3.18
N GLU A 77 -20.13 -21.40 -2.10
CA GLU A 77 -19.99 -20.83 -0.75
C GLU A 77 -18.53 -20.87 -0.28
N ALA A 78 -17.82 -21.96 -0.55
CA ALA A 78 -16.39 -22.07 -0.22
C ALA A 78 -15.53 -21.07 -1.01
N ALA A 79 -15.92 -20.71 -2.24
CA ALA A 79 -15.18 -19.79 -3.09
C ALA A 79 -15.55 -18.32 -2.88
N VAL A 80 -16.83 -18.04 -2.65
CA VAL A 80 -17.42 -16.72 -2.48
C VAL A 80 -18.47 -16.81 -1.36
N PRO A 81 -18.22 -16.22 -0.18
CA PRO A 81 -19.18 -16.25 0.92
C PRO A 81 -20.55 -15.71 0.50
N GLY A 82 -21.63 -16.43 0.83
CA GLY A 82 -23.00 -16.12 0.39
C GLY A 82 -23.38 -16.69 -0.99
N SER A 83 -22.63 -17.69 -1.47
CA SER A 83 -22.95 -18.63 -2.54
C SER A 83 -23.33 -18.03 -3.91
N SER A 84 -24.05 -18.79 -4.74
CA SER A 84 -24.56 -18.34 -6.05
C SER A 84 -25.38 -17.04 -5.98
N ALA A 85 -26.07 -16.81 -4.85
CA ALA A 85 -26.91 -15.64 -4.64
C ALA A 85 -26.09 -14.34 -4.61
N THR A 86 -24.91 -14.37 -3.96
CA THR A 86 -23.99 -13.23 -3.89
C THR A 86 -23.40 -12.92 -5.27
N ILE A 87 -22.98 -13.95 -6.01
CA ILE A 87 -22.45 -13.82 -7.38
C ILE A 87 -23.50 -13.19 -8.30
N ALA A 88 -24.71 -13.75 -8.33
CA ALA A 88 -25.81 -13.23 -9.14
C ALA A 88 -26.25 -11.82 -8.69
N GLY A 89 -26.18 -11.52 -7.39
CA GLY A 89 -26.45 -10.19 -6.84
C GLY A 89 -25.44 -9.14 -7.31
N ALA A 90 -24.15 -9.47 -7.26
CA ALA A 90 -23.07 -8.62 -7.73
C ALA A 90 -23.17 -8.33 -9.23
N LEU A 91 -23.36 -9.38 -10.05
CA LEU A 91 -23.55 -9.23 -11.49
C LEU A 91 -24.77 -8.36 -11.83
N ARG A 92 -25.91 -8.56 -11.14
CA ARG A 92 -27.11 -7.70 -11.29
C ARG A 92 -26.86 -6.25 -10.93
N ARG A 93 -26.07 -5.95 -9.89
CA ARG A 93 -25.71 -4.56 -9.55
C ARG A 93 -24.89 -3.92 -10.67
N ARG A 94 -23.86 -4.62 -11.18
CA ARG A 94 -23.02 -4.09 -12.26
C ARG A 94 -23.77 -3.91 -13.57
N LEU A 95 -24.63 -4.86 -13.96
CA LEU A 95 -25.50 -4.71 -15.13
C LEU A 95 -26.45 -3.51 -15.02
N ARG A 96 -27.03 -3.27 -13.83
CA ARG A 96 -27.87 -2.09 -13.59
C ARG A 96 -27.08 -0.78 -13.64
N ASN A 97 -25.84 -0.77 -13.16
CA ASN A 97 -24.97 0.41 -13.26
C ASN A 97 -24.63 0.69 -14.72
N TRP A 98 -24.20 -0.33 -15.46
CA TRP A 98 -23.92 -0.23 -16.89
C TRP A 98 -25.13 0.30 -17.66
N ARG A 99 -26.35 -0.18 -17.36
CA ARG A 99 -27.57 0.31 -18.01
C ARG A 99 -27.85 1.79 -17.73
N ARG A 100 -27.52 2.30 -16.55
CA ARG A 100 -27.66 3.73 -16.24
C ARG A 100 -26.72 4.59 -17.08
N GLU A 101 -25.55 4.07 -17.42
CA GLU A 101 -24.56 4.74 -18.27
C GLU A 101 -24.86 4.56 -19.77
N HIS A 102 -25.62 3.51 -20.14
CA HIS A 102 -25.92 3.11 -21.51
C HIS A 102 -27.44 2.98 -21.73
N GLU A 103 -28.21 4.02 -21.39
CA GLU A 103 -29.68 3.98 -21.35
C GLU A 103 -30.31 3.55 -22.68
N ASN A 104 -29.68 3.91 -23.80
CA ASN A 104 -30.17 3.62 -25.16
C ASN A 104 -29.54 2.37 -25.80
N SER A 105 -28.55 1.74 -25.15
CA SER A 105 -27.93 0.52 -25.68
C SER A 105 -28.86 -0.68 -25.51
N PRO A 106 -28.94 -1.59 -26.49
CA PRO A 106 -29.62 -2.88 -26.34
C PRO A 106 -28.86 -3.81 -25.39
N TRP A 107 -29.53 -4.78 -24.75
CA TRP A 107 -28.87 -5.67 -23.78
C TRP A 107 -27.89 -6.66 -24.40
N TRP A 108 -27.89 -6.84 -25.71
CA TRP A 108 -26.89 -7.67 -26.37
C TRP A 108 -25.49 -7.03 -26.33
N GLU A 109 -25.37 -5.70 -26.22
CA GLU A 109 -24.07 -5.05 -25.99
C GLU A 109 -23.49 -5.41 -24.60
N ALA A 110 -24.37 -5.73 -23.65
CA ALA A 110 -23.94 -6.19 -22.33
C ALA A 110 -23.31 -7.60 -22.39
N GLU A 111 -23.67 -8.45 -23.36
CA GLU A 111 -23.00 -9.74 -23.55
C GLU A 111 -21.51 -9.53 -23.87
N ALA A 112 -21.21 -8.66 -24.84
CA ALA A 112 -19.84 -8.32 -25.23
C ALA A 112 -19.07 -7.58 -24.12
N THR A 113 -19.78 -6.87 -23.25
CA THR A 113 -19.16 -6.12 -22.13
C THR A 113 -18.85 -7.03 -20.95
N PHE A 114 -19.79 -7.87 -20.53
CA PHE A 114 -19.68 -8.68 -19.32
C PHE A 114 -19.18 -10.10 -19.58
N GLY A 115 -19.13 -10.53 -20.84
CA GLY A 115 -18.83 -11.92 -21.18
C GLY A 115 -19.90 -12.88 -20.66
N VAL A 116 -21.15 -12.46 -20.59
CA VAL A 116 -22.27 -13.27 -20.08
C VAL A 116 -23.22 -13.55 -21.23
N PRO A 117 -23.65 -14.82 -21.46
CA PRO A 117 -24.60 -15.12 -22.53
C PRO A 117 -25.83 -14.21 -22.43
N HIS A 118 -26.30 -13.70 -23.55
CA HIS A 118 -27.38 -12.69 -23.57
C HIS A 118 -28.66 -13.20 -22.88
N ALA A 119 -29.01 -14.47 -23.03
CA ALA A 119 -30.14 -15.11 -22.36
C ALA A 119 -30.03 -15.06 -20.82
N HIS A 120 -28.81 -15.08 -20.28
CA HIS A 120 -28.56 -14.94 -18.84
C HIS A 120 -28.61 -13.48 -18.41
N VAL A 121 -28.11 -12.55 -19.23
CA VAL A 121 -28.29 -11.11 -19.00
C VAL A 121 -29.77 -10.78 -18.85
N LEU A 122 -30.59 -11.14 -19.84
CA LEU A 122 -32.04 -10.88 -19.83
C LEU A 122 -32.73 -11.49 -18.60
N ARG A 123 -32.34 -12.71 -18.20
CA ARG A 123 -32.83 -13.36 -16.97
C ARG A 123 -32.49 -12.55 -15.72
N LEU A 124 -31.23 -12.11 -15.60
CA LEU A 124 -30.75 -11.36 -14.43
C LEU A 124 -31.43 -10.00 -14.30
N VAL A 125 -31.75 -9.34 -15.41
CA VAL A 125 -32.41 -8.03 -15.44
C VAL A 125 -33.93 -8.12 -15.58
N ARG A 126 -34.49 -9.34 -15.63
CA ARG A 126 -35.93 -9.63 -15.73
C ARG A 126 -36.58 -9.01 -16.98
N VAL A 127 -35.86 -8.97 -18.09
CA VAL A 127 -36.38 -8.56 -19.39
C VAL A 127 -36.88 -9.80 -20.15
N PRO A 128 -38.11 -9.80 -20.68
CA PRO A 128 -38.62 -10.92 -21.50
C PRO A 128 -37.73 -11.23 -22.72
N ARG A 129 -37.45 -12.51 -22.96
CA ARG A 129 -36.54 -12.98 -24.05
C ARG A 129 -37.03 -12.59 -25.46
N ASP A 130 -38.34 -12.53 -25.66
CA ASP A 130 -39.00 -12.18 -26.92
C ASP A 130 -38.85 -10.70 -27.31
N ARG A 131 -38.37 -9.82 -26.43
CA ARG A 131 -38.26 -8.38 -26.69
C ARG A 131 -36.98 -7.96 -27.40
N GLU A 132 -35.90 -8.76 -27.38
CA GLU A 132 -34.58 -8.32 -27.86
C GLU A 132 -33.78 -9.34 -28.69
N ILE A 133 -34.27 -10.58 -28.86
CA ILE A 133 -33.55 -11.60 -29.62
C ILE A 133 -33.74 -11.38 -31.14
N GLY A 134 -32.73 -10.81 -31.78
CA GLY A 134 -32.51 -10.78 -33.24
C GLY A 134 -31.38 -11.72 -33.68
N VAL A 135 -31.30 -12.00 -34.99
CA VAL A 135 -30.65 -13.18 -35.62
C VAL A 135 -29.17 -13.46 -35.31
N VAL A 136 -28.87 -14.77 -35.42
CA VAL A 136 -27.92 -15.63 -34.72
C VAL A 136 -26.85 -16.17 -35.70
N ALA A 137 -25.97 -15.31 -36.21
CA ALA A 137 -24.80 -15.75 -36.99
C ALA A 137 -23.58 -15.98 -36.08
N ALA A 138 -22.62 -16.81 -36.52
CA ALA A 138 -21.37 -16.98 -35.78
C ALA A 138 -20.65 -15.63 -35.66
N GLY A 139 -20.37 -15.22 -34.42
CA GLY A 139 -19.74 -13.94 -34.11
C GLY A 139 -20.70 -12.78 -33.83
N GLU A 140 -22.01 -12.98 -34.01
CA GLU A 140 -23.02 -12.02 -33.59
C GLU A 140 -23.48 -12.28 -32.14
N PRO A 141 -23.89 -11.24 -31.41
CA PRO A 141 -24.50 -11.38 -30.08
C PRO A 141 -25.71 -12.32 -30.09
N GLY A 142 -25.86 -13.11 -29.03
CA GLY A 142 -26.92 -14.13 -28.93
C GLY A 142 -26.62 -15.44 -29.67
N TYR A 143 -25.46 -15.59 -30.34
CA TYR A 143 -25.06 -16.87 -30.95
C TYR A 143 -25.07 -18.02 -29.95
N LEU A 144 -24.59 -17.78 -28.73
CA LEU A 144 -24.56 -18.78 -27.65
C LEU A 144 -25.93 -19.01 -27.00
N ASP A 145 -26.89 -18.10 -27.17
CA ASP A 145 -28.25 -18.29 -26.67
C ASP A 145 -28.94 -19.44 -27.40
N ALA A 146 -28.68 -19.59 -28.71
CA ALA A 146 -29.18 -20.74 -29.47
C ALA A 146 -28.58 -22.05 -28.96
N VAL A 147 -27.30 -22.05 -28.57
CA VAL A 147 -26.62 -23.22 -27.97
C VAL A 147 -27.25 -23.57 -26.62
N LEU A 148 -27.52 -22.56 -25.80
CA LEU A 148 -28.16 -22.73 -24.49
C LEU A 148 -29.59 -23.25 -24.59
N ALA A 149 -30.38 -22.71 -25.52
CA ALA A 149 -31.75 -23.14 -25.78
C ALA A 149 -31.79 -24.57 -26.30
N GLY A 150 -30.88 -24.93 -27.20
CA GLY A 150 -30.82 -26.27 -27.79
C GLY A 150 -31.96 -26.59 -28.77
N ASP A 151 -32.95 -25.70 -28.92
CA ASP A 151 -34.17 -25.88 -29.74
C ASP A 151 -33.88 -26.14 -31.23
N SER A 152 -32.73 -25.70 -31.71
CA SER A 152 -32.29 -25.89 -33.09
C SER A 152 -31.70 -27.28 -33.38
N CYS A 153 -31.54 -28.12 -32.35
CA CYS A 153 -30.95 -29.45 -32.48
C CYS A 153 -31.94 -30.56 -32.06
N ARG A 154 -32.29 -31.46 -32.99
CA ARG A 154 -33.20 -32.58 -32.70
C ARG A 154 -32.54 -33.69 -31.88
N ASP A 155 -31.21 -33.78 -31.90
CA ASP A 155 -30.45 -34.77 -31.14
C ASP A 155 -30.03 -34.21 -29.78
N GLN A 156 -30.62 -34.75 -28.70
CA GLN A 156 -30.29 -34.35 -27.33
C GLN A 156 -28.82 -34.54 -26.99
N ARG A 157 -28.15 -35.57 -27.54
CA ARG A 157 -26.73 -35.82 -27.31
C ARG A 157 -25.89 -34.75 -28.00
N ALA A 158 -26.24 -34.38 -29.22
CA ALA A 158 -25.52 -33.36 -29.97
C ALA A 158 -25.69 -31.96 -29.32
N SER A 159 -26.92 -31.63 -28.91
CA SER A 159 -27.23 -30.42 -28.12
C SER A 159 -26.48 -30.38 -26.78
N ARG A 160 -26.46 -31.50 -26.02
CA ARG A 160 -25.68 -31.61 -24.78
C ARG A 160 -24.18 -31.47 -25.03
N SER A 161 -23.65 -32.08 -26.08
CA SER A 161 -22.24 -31.98 -26.46
C SER A 161 -21.84 -30.54 -26.81
N ALA A 162 -22.70 -29.79 -27.51
CA ALA A 162 -22.46 -28.40 -27.83
C ALA A 162 -22.41 -27.52 -26.57
N ARG A 163 -23.35 -27.70 -25.63
CA ARG A 163 -23.36 -26.98 -24.34
C ARG A 163 -22.12 -27.29 -23.51
N LEU A 164 -21.79 -28.58 -23.34
CA LEU A 164 -20.60 -29.00 -22.60
C LEU A 164 -19.32 -28.39 -23.21
N TYR A 165 -19.17 -28.50 -24.53
CA TYR A 165 -17.98 -28.01 -25.22
C TYR A 165 -17.80 -26.50 -25.12
N THR A 166 -18.91 -25.76 -25.14
CA THR A 166 -18.89 -24.30 -25.09
C THR A 166 -18.50 -23.80 -23.71
N PHE A 167 -18.98 -24.44 -22.64
CA PHE A 167 -18.97 -23.84 -21.31
C PHE A 167 -18.09 -24.52 -20.27
N CYS A 168 -17.79 -25.82 -20.38
CA CYS A 168 -17.16 -26.54 -19.25
C CYS A 168 -16.25 -27.71 -19.60
N ALA A 169 -16.27 -28.24 -20.83
CA ALA A 169 -15.54 -29.46 -21.17
C ALA A 169 -14.81 -29.37 -22.51
N THR A 170 -13.69 -30.06 -22.60
CA THR A 170 -12.96 -30.28 -23.86
C THR A 170 -13.62 -31.37 -24.69
N LEU A 171 -13.34 -31.42 -26.00
CA LEU A 171 -13.82 -32.51 -26.86
C LEU A 171 -13.39 -33.90 -26.38
N GLN A 172 -12.26 -33.99 -25.66
CA GLN A 172 -11.75 -35.24 -25.12
C GLN A 172 -12.61 -35.68 -23.92
N GLU A 173 -12.81 -34.81 -22.94
CA GLU A 173 -13.64 -35.10 -21.75
C GLU A 173 -15.08 -35.45 -22.13
N ILE A 174 -15.64 -34.78 -23.14
CA ILE A 174 -16.97 -35.12 -23.67
C ILE A 174 -16.97 -36.50 -24.35
N GLY A 175 -15.89 -36.84 -25.05
CA GLY A 175 -15.70 -38.15 -25.64
C GLY A 175 -15.71 -39.24 -24.58
N ASP A 176 -14.93 -39.05 -23.52
CA ASP A 176 -14.84 -39.96 -22.39
C ASP A 176 -16.19 -40.11 -21.67
N LEU A 177 -16.91 -39.00 -21.45
CA LEU A 177 -18.26 -38.99 -20.86
C LEU A 177 -19.27 -39.83 -21.65
N PHE A 178 -19.22 -39.77 -22.98
CA PHE A 178 -20.15 -40.51 -23.84
C PHE A 178 -19.59 -41.83 -24.40
N GLY A 179 -18.41 -42.27 -23.94
CA GLY A 179 -17.74 -43.48 -24.42
C GLY A 179 -17.42 -43.48 -25.91
N VAL A 180 -17.04 -42.32 -26.47
CA VAL A 180 -16.65 -42.17 -27.89
C VAL A 180 -15.37 -41.37 -28.06
N THR A 181 -14.77 -41.41 -29.24
CA THR A 181 -13.54 -40.66 -29.49
C THR A 181 -13.77 -39.14 -29.56
N ARG A 182 -12.75 -38.36 -29.22
CA ARG A 182 -12.70 -36.90 -29.45
C ARG A 182 -13.13 -36.50 -30.87
N GLU A 183 -12.64 -37.23 -31.87
CA GLU A 183 -12.97 -36.99 -33.27
C GLU A 183 -14.45 -37.27 -33.57
N ARG A 184 -15.05 -38.26 -32.91
CA ARG A 184 -16.49 -38.53 -33.03
C ARG A 184 -17.31 -37.37 -32.46
N ILE A 185 -16.93 -36.79 -31.33
CA ILE A 185 -17.61 -35.59 -30.79
C ILE A 185 -17.50 -34.42 -31.76
N ARG A 186 -16.32 -34.17 -32.32
CA ARG A 186 -16.12 -33.10 -33.33
C ARG A 186 -17.05 -33.29 -34.54
N GLN A 187 -17.23 -34.53 -34.99
CA GLN A 187 -18.14 -34.87 -36.09
C GLN A 187 -19.61 -34.68 -35.71
N ILE A 188 -20.01 -35.06 -34.49
CA ILE A 188 -21.38 -34.85 -33.97
C ILE A 188 -21.69 -33.35 -33.97
N LEU A 189 -20.79 -32.50 -33.46
CA LEU A 189 -20.98 -31.05 -33.48
C LEU A 189 -21.17 -30.54 -34.92
N GLY A 190 -20.30 -30.92 -35.85
CA GLY A 190 -20.36 -30.41 -37.23
C GLY A 190 -21.48 -30.97 -38.11
N LYS A 191 -22.04 -32.16 -37.81
CA LYS A 191 -23.08 -32.80 -38.64
C LYS A 191 -24.47 -32.71 -38.04
N ASP A 192 -24.57 -32.84 -36.72
CA ASP A 192 -25.83 -33.02 -36.01
C ASP A 192 -26.27 -31.74 -35.29
N THR A 193 -25.48 -30.66 -35.39
CA THR A 193 -25.82 -29.34 -34.86
C THR A 193 -25.56 -28.24 -35.92
N PRO A 194 -26.20 -27.07 -35.81
CA PRO A 194 -25.89 -25.92 -36.66
C PRO A 194 -24.57 -25.21 -36.27
N TRP A 195 -23.86 -25.69 -35.24
CA TRP A 195 -22.67 -25.05 -34.68
C TRP A 195 -21.41 -25.87 -34.97
N SER A 196 -20.36 -25.23 -35.47
CA SER A 196 -19.07 -25.90 -35.62
C SER A 196 -18.25 -25.81 -34.32
N SER A 197 -17.38 -26.78 -34.06
CA SER A 197 -16.44 -26.72 -32.93
C SER A 197 -15.52 -25.49 -32.99
N THR A 198 -15.27 -24.96 -34.18
CA THR A 198 -14.46 -23.75 -34.38
C THR A 198 -15.21 -22.51 -33.92
N ASP A 199 -16.47 -22.37 -34.34
CA ASP A 199 -17.31 -21.21 -33.99
C ASP A 199 -17.65 -21.20 -32.51
N LEU A 200 -17.99 -22.36 -31.94
CA LEU A 200 -18.22 -22.50 -30.49
C LEU A 200 -16.98 -22.10 -29.69
N HIS A 201 -15.79 -22.55 -30.10
CA HIS A 201 -14.55 -22.17 -29.43
C HIS A 201 -14.24 -20.67 -29.56
N ALA A 202 -14.43 -20.09 -30.75
CA ALA A 202 -14.22 -18.68 -30.99
C ALA A 202 -15.16 -17.81 -30.14
N ALA A 203 -16.45 -18.16 -30.10
CA ALA A 203 -17.46 -17.47 -29.30
C ALA A 203 -17.17 -17.59 -27.80
N ALA A 204 -16.91 -18.80 -27.30
CA ALA A 204 -16.56 -19.02 -25.88
C ALA A 204 -15.28 -18.27 -25.48
N LYS A 205 -14.26 -18.25 -26.36
CA LYS A 205 -13.02 -17.50 -26.14
C LYS A 205 -13.24 -15.99 -26.09
N ALA A 206 -14.05 -15.45 -27.00
CA ALA A 206 -14.41 -14.04 -27.01
C ALA A 206 -15.14 -13.65 -25.72
N LEU A 207 -16.11 -14.47 -25.32
CA LEU A 207 -16.90 -14.29 -24.10
C LEU A 207 -16.01 -14.32 -22.84
N ALA A 208 -15.10 -15.30 -22.75
CA ALA A 208 -14.16 -15.38 -21.64
C ALA A 208 -13.16 -14.20 -21.60
N ALA A 209 -12.77 -13.66 -22.75
CA ALA A 209 -11.93 -12.47 -22.83
C ALA A 209 -12.67 -11.22 -22.35
N ALA A 210 -13.92 -11.03 -22.79
CA ALA A 210 -14.80 -9.97 -22.31
C ALA A 210 -15.01 -10.02 -20.79
N ARG A 211 -15.32 -11.20 -20.24
CA ARG A 211 -15.48 -11.40 -18.79
C ARG A 211 -14.23 -10.99 -18.02
N ARG A 212 -13.06 -11.45 -18.46
CA ARG A 212 -11.79 -11.07 -17.82
C ARG A 212 -11.55 -9.56 -17.86
N ALA A 213 -11.86 -8.90 -18.98
CA ALA A 213 -11.76 -7.46 -19.11
C ALA A 213 -12.73 -6.74 -18.14
N GLU A 214 -13.98 -7.20 -18.05
CA GLU A 214 -14.97 -6.66 -17.10
C GLU A 214 -14.52 -6.82 -15.66
N HIS A 215 -14.11 -8.02 -15.25
CA HIS A 215 -13.61 -8.29 -13.90
C HIS A 215 -12.40 -7.42 -13.57
N THR A 216 -11.45 -7.27 -14.51
CA THR A 216 -10.28 -6.41 -14.32
C THR A 216 -10.70 -4.95 -14.10
N ALA A 217 -11.61 -4.43 -14.92
CA ALA A 217 -12.10 -3.07 -14.78
C ALA A 217 -12.91 -2.86 -13.49
N ALA A 218 -13.72 -3.85 -13.10
CA ALA A 218 -14.52 -3.81 -11.89
C ALA A 218 -13.65 -3.84 -10.62
N VAL A 219 -12.66 -4.72 -10.57
CA VAL A 219 -11.68 -4.81 -9.47
C VAL A 219 -10.87 -3.52 -9.35
N ALA A 220 -10.42 -2.96 -10.48
CA ALA A 220 -9.71 -1.68 -10.48
C ALA A 220 -10.60 -0.56 -9.89
N ARG A 221 -11.82 -0.38 -10.41
CA ARG A 221 -12.76 0.64 -9.89
C ARG A 221 -13.04 0.46 -8.40
N TRP A 222 -13.28 -0.77 -7.96
CA TRP A 222 -13.50 -1.08 -6.55
C TRP A 222 -12.30 -0.68 -5.69
N SER A 223 -11.08 -1.01 -6.12
CA SER A 223 -9.85 -0.66 -5.41
C SER A 223 -9.61 0.84 -5.29
N HIS A 224 -9.94 1.60 -6.33
CA HIS A 224 -9.86 3.07 -6.29
C HIS A 224 -10.88 3.67 -5.32
N ALA A 225 -12.09 3.10 -5.25
CA ALA A 225 -13.14 3.59 -4.36
C ALA A 225 -12.99 3.17 -2.88
N HIS A 226 -12.26 2.08 -2.62
CA HIS A 226 -12.13 1.48 -1.29
C HIS A 226 -10.66 1.24 -0.89
N PRO A 227 -9.82 2.29 -0.83
CA PRO A 227 -8.45 2.14 -0.34
C PRO A 227 -8.46 1.57 1.08
N ALA A 228 -7.48 0.73 1.40
CA ALA A 228 -7.34 0.01 2.68
C ALA A 228 -8.41 -1.05 3.01
N ALA A 229 -9.51 -1.14 2.25
CA ALA A 229 -10.53 -2.17 2.46
C ALA A 229 -9.95 -3.59 2.24
N PRO A 230 -10.39 -4.58 3.02
CA PRO A 230 -9.90 -5.95 2.89
C PRO A 230 -10.37 -6.58 1.57
N LEU A 231 -9.59 -7.51 1.03
CA LEU A 231 -9.89 -8.14 -0.28
C LEU A 231 -11.19 -8.95 -0.27
N GLU A 232 -11.57 -9.50 0.89
CA GLU A 232 -12.84 -10.20 1.08
C GLU A 232 -14.07 -9.32 0.81
N ASP A 233 -14.00 -8.02 1.09
CA ASP A 233 -15.10 -7.10 0.81
C ASP A 233 -15.26 -6.91 -0.69
N GLY A 234 -14.15 -6.78 -1.42
CA GLY A 234 -14.14 -6.75 -2.88
C GLY A 234 -14.64 -8.06 -3.48
N ALA A 235 -14.22 -9.20 -2.93
CA ALA A 235 -14.68 -10.52 -3.34
C ALA A 235 -16.21 -10.62 -3.24
N ARG A 236 -16.76 -10.25 -2.08
CA ARG A 236 -18.20 -10.27 -1.81
C ARG A 236 -18.98 -9.26 -2.66
N GLU A 237 -18.48 -8.03 -2.80
CA GLU A 237 -19.16 -6.98 -3.56
C GLU A 237 -19.19 -7.28 -5.05
N LEU A 238 -18.11 -7.85 -5.59
CA LEU A 238 -17.92 -8.15 -7.00
C LEU A 238 -18.37 -9.58 -7.37
N GLY A 239 -18.64 -10.45 -6.41
CA GLY A 239 -19.00 -11.86 -6.68
C GLY A 239 -17.85 -12.64 -7.30
N LEU A 240 -16.62 -12.33 -6.86
CA LEU A 240 -15.38 -12.96 -7.30
C LEU A 240 -14.76 -13.69 -6.11
N ALA A 241 -13.99 -14.75 -6.36
CA ALA A 241 -13.18 -15.33 -5.31
C ALA A 241 -12.07 -14.34 -4.89
N GLU A 242 -11.69 -14.36 -3.62
CA GLU A 242 -10.66 -13.46 -3.09
C GLU A 242 -9.34 -13.57 -3.87
N GLU A 243 -8.94 -14.79 -4.25
CA GLU A 243 -7.75 -15.03 -5.06
C GLU A 243 -7.87 -14.43 -6.48
N GLN A 244 -9.08 -14.42 -7.06
CA GLN A 244 -9.31 -13.73 -8.33
C GLN A 244 -9.12 -12.21 -8.17
N VAL A 245 -9.65 -11.62 -7.10
CA VAL A 245 -9.46 -10.19 -6.80
C VAL A 245 -7.98 -9.88 -6.61
N ARG A 246 -7.27 -10.68 -5.79
CA ARG A 246 -5.82 -10.56 -5.56
C ARG A 246 -5.02 -10.60 -6.87
N HIS A 247 -5.33 -11.55 -7.75
CA HIS A 247 -4.67 -11.68 -9.04
C HIS A 247 -4.95 -10.48 -9.96
N LEU A 248 -6.21 -10.05 -10.07
CA LEU A 248 -6.64 -8.96 -10.95
C LEU A 248 -6.12 -7.59 -10.49
N LEU A 249 -5.93 -7.37 -9.19
CA LEU A 249 -5.30 -6.15 -8.66
C LEU A 249 -3.83 -6.03 -9.06
N GLY A 250 -3.14 -7.13 -9.29
CA GLY A 250 -1.71 -7.15 -9.61
C GLY A 250 -0.90 -6.37 -8.55
N ARG A 251 -0.23 -5.29 -8.97
CA ARG A 251 0.56 -4.44 -8.06
C ARG A 251 -0.31 -3.64 -7.09
N ARG A 252 -1.54 -3.28 -7.49
CA ARG A 252 -2.45 -2.46 -6.67
C ARG A 252 -2.96 -3.19 -5.42
N ARG A 253 -2.73 -4.51 -5.31
CA ARG A 253 -3.02 -5.28 -4.09
C ARG A 253 -2.37 -4.68 -2.84
N THR A 254 -1.25 -3.98 -3.00
CA THR A 254 -0.58 -3.28 -1.90
C THR A 254 -1.38 -2.08 -1.36
N HIS A 255 -2.56 -1.77 -1.86
CA HIS A 255 -3.48 -0.84 -1.18
C HIS A 255 -4.41 -1.53 -0.19
N HIS A 256 -4.49 -2.87 -0.24
CA HIS A 256 -5.46 -3.68 0.50
C HIS A 256 -4.81 -4.73 1.39
N GLU A 257 -3.56 -5.10 1.15
CA GLU A 257 -2.83 -6.03 2.01
C GLU A 257 -1.38 -5.56 2.13
N PRO A 258 -0.70 -5.82 3.26
CA PRO A 258 0.72 -5.57 3.37
C PRO A 258 1.45 -6.28 2.23
N ALA A 259 2.45 -5.61 1.64
CA ALA A 259 3.37 -6.29 0.75
C ALA A 259 4.19 -7.32 1.57
N PHE A 260 3.69 -8.55 1.66
CA PHE A 260 4.47 -9.66 2.18
C PHE A 260 5.50 -10.06 1.12
N ASP A 261 6.66 -9.42 1.17
CA ASP A 261 7.87 -10.14 0.79
C ASP A 261 7.99 -11.27 1.82
N GLY A 262 8.01 -12.53 1.38
CA GLY A 262 8.09 -13.71 2.27
C GLY A 262 9.18 -13.55 3.33
N PRO A 263 9.14 -14.32 4.44
CA PRO A 263 10.02 -14.12 5.59
C PRO A 263 11.47 -14.05 5.13
N ARG A 264 11.99 -12.82 5.01
CA ARG A 264 13.41 -12.61 4.81
C ARG A 264 14.01 -13.02 6.13
N GLU A 265 14.78 -14.11 6.12
CA GLU A 265 15.74 -14.39 7.19
C GLU A 265 16.42 -13.06 7.49
N SER A 266 16.13 -12.54 8.68
CA SER A 266 16.48 -11.18 8.97
C SER A 266 17.99 -11.19 9.13
N THR A 267 18.71 -10.74 8.11
CA THR A 267 20.10 -10.29 8.21
C THR A 267 20.18 -9.00 9.03
N ARG A 268 19.24 -8.80 9.97
CA ARG A 268 19.19 -7.67 10.88
C ARG A 268 20.31 -7.89 11.86
N ARG A 269 21.26 -6.95 11.87
CA ARG A 269 22.23 -6.89 12.95
C ARG A 269 21.50 -6.71 14.27
N THR A 270 21.95 -7.44 15.27
CA THR A 270 21.54 -7.21 16.66
C THR A 270 22.11 -5.88 17.16
N GLU A 271 21.59 -5.38 18.27
CA GLU A 271 22.09 -4.15 18.87
C GLU A 271 23.57 -4.27 19.24
N GLU A 272 23.99 -5.42 19.75
CA GLU A 272 25.38 -5.70 20.09
C GLU A 272 26.28 -5.66 18.85
N GLN A 273 25.79 -6.18 17.72
CA GLN A 273 26.52 -6.13 16.46
C GLN A 273 26.64 -4.69 15.93
N ILE A 274 25.60 -3.87 16.07
CA ILE A 274 25.65 -2.45 15.69
C ILE A 274 26.61 -1.68 16.61
N ILE A 275 26.57 -1.94 17.92
CA ILE A 275 27.50 -1.34 18.89
C ILE A 275 28.94 -1.72 18.56
N ALA A 276 29.20 -2.99 18.21
CA ALA A 276 30.52 -3.45 17.81
C ALA A 276 31.02 -2.73 16.54
N ASP A 277 30.16 -2.55 15.54
CA ASP A 277 30.50 -1.80 14.32
C ASP A 277 30.81 -0.33 14.62
N LEU A 278 30.03 0.33 15.47
CA LEU A 278 30.25 1.72 15.85
C LEU A 278 31.59 1.90 16.55
N ARG A 279 31.95 0.98 17.45
CA ARG A 279 33.26 0.96 18.11
C ARG A 279 34.39 0.72 17.13
N ALA A 280 34.24 -0.24 16.21
CA ALA A 280 35.24 -0.53 15.18
C ALA A 280 35.45 0.67 14.24
N PHE A 281 34.38 1.34 13.83
CA PHE A 281 34.42 2.57 13.06
C PHE A 281 35.19 3.68 13.77
N HIS A 282 34.87 3.93 15.03
CA HIS A 282 35.52 5.00 15.79
C HIS A 282 37.00 4.70 16.01
N ALA A 283 37.35 3.43 16.32
CA ALA A 283 38.73 2.99 16.44
C ALA A 283 39.52 3.14 15.12
N ALA A 284 38.90 2.87 13.97
CA ALA A 284 39.56 2.91 12.67
C ALA A 284 39.71 4.34 12.11
N THR A 285 38.75 5.24 12.36
CA THR A 285 38.69 6.55 11.68
C THR A 285 38.85 7.75 12.62
N GLY A 286 38.64 7.56 13.92
CA GLY A 286 38.54 8.65 14.89
C GLY A 286 37.33 9.58 14.71
N ALA A 287 36.49 9.35 13.70
CA ALA A 287 35.33 10.18 13.38
C ALA A 287 34.08 9.73 14.15
N THR A 288 33.09 10.62 14.24
CA THR A 288 31.80 10.39 14.92
C THR A 288 30.59 10.86 14.09
N THR A 289 30.80 11.23 12.83
CA THR A 289 29.74 11.78 11.98
C THR A 289 28.98 10.68 11.22
N CYS A 290 27.67 10.88 11.02
CA CYS A 290 26.81 9.93 10.28
C CYS A 290 27.33 9.61 8.87
N GLN A 291 27.84 10.62 8.16
CA GLN A 291 28.34 10.46 6.80
C GLN A 291 29.63 9.64 6.76
N ALA A 292 30.55 9.88 7.71
CA ALA A 292 31.78 9.11 7.82
C ALA A 292 31.48 7.64 8.15
N PHE A 293 30.54 7.38 9.07
CA PHE A 293 30.12 6.01 9.36
C PHE A 293 29.48 5.34 8.15
N THR A 294 28.66 6.05 7.37
CA THR A 294 28.02 5.46 6.18
C THR A 294 29.03 5.09 5.10
N ALA A 295 30.05 5.94 4.89
CA ALA A 295 31.14 5.65 3.97
C ALA A 295 31.95 4.43 4.44
N TRP A 296 32.37 4.42 5.71
CA TRP A 296 33.07 3.29 6.32
C TRP A 296 32.24 2.00 6.27
N ALA A 297 30.95 2.11 6.57
CA ALA A 297 30.05 0.96 6.62
C ALA A 297 29.90 0.29 5.25
N ARG A 298 29.85 1.10 4.18
CA ARG A 298 29.84 0.60 2.80
C ARG A 298 31.11 -0.18 2.46
N GLU A 299 32.27 0.27 2.93
CA GLU A 299 33.55 -0.41 2.71
C GLU A 299 33.65 -1.73 3.50
N GLN A 300 33.05 -1.77 4.70
CA GLN A 300 33.04 -2.95 5.57
C GLN A 300 31.88 -3.91 5.28
N GLY A 301 31.00 -3.59 4.34
CA GLY A 301 29.81 -4.39 4.03
C GLY A 301 28.78 -4.44 5.17
N VAL A 302 28.71 -3.38 5.99
CA VAL A 302 27.81 -3.29 7.15
C VAL A 302 26.72 -2.23 6.92
N PRO A 303 25.57 -2.31 7.62
CA PRO A 303 24.51 -1.32 7.49
C PRO A 303 24.96 0.10 7.87
N GLY A 304 24.52 1.09 7.10
CA GLY A 304 24.84 2.50 7.33
C GLY A 304 24.12 3.10 8.55
N HIS A 305 24.40 4.38 8.82
CA HIS A 305 23.97 5.09 10.03
C HIS A 305 22.44 5.06 10.29
N GLN A 306 21.62 4.97 9.24
CA GLN A 306 20.16 4.88 9.37
C GLN A 306 19.72 3.62 10.12
N THR A 307 20.44 2.51 9.99
CA THR A 307 20.10 1.27 10.72
C THR A 307 20.34 1.45 12.22
N ALA A 308 21.46 2.10 12.58
CA ALA A 308 21.74 2.45 13.97
C ALA A 308 20.72 3.45 14.52
N ALA A 309 20.38 4.50 13.76
CA ALA A 309 19.39 5.48 14.19
C ALA A 309 17.98 4.88 14.36
N ILE A 310 17.55 3.98 13.46
CA ILE A 310 16.26 3.28 13.61
C ILE A 310 16.25 2.43 14.88
N ARG A 311 17.36 1.74 15.20
CA ARG A 311 17.43 0.85 16.36
C ARG A 311 17.50 1.58 17.68
N PHE A 312 18.39 2.54 17.81
CA PHE A 312 18.68 3.21 19.08
C PHE A 312 17.90 4.52 19.27
N GLY A 313 16.94 4.83 18.39
CA GLY A 313 16.22 6.10 18.41
C GLY A 313 16.95 7.17 17.62
N THR A 314 18.20 7.51 17.92
CA THR A 314 18.97 8.52 17.16
C THR A 314 20.42 8.09 16.95
N TRP A 315 21.11 8.76 16.03
CA TRP A 315 22.54 8.55 15.83
C TRP A 315 23.37 8.82 17.10
N ASN A 316 23.02 9.88 17.83
CA ASN A 316 23.72 10.23 19.07
C ASN A 316 23.45 9.21 20.18
N GLU A 317 22.22 8.71 20.29
CA GLU A 317 21.89 7.61 21.22
C GLU A 317 22.63 6.33 20.85
N ALA A 318 22.77 6.01 19.56
CA ALA A 318 23.58 4.88 19.11
C ALA A 318 25.07 5.03 19.50
N LEU A 319 25.64 6.23 19.31
CA LEU A 319 27.02 6.53 19.73
C LEU A 319 27.18 6.50 21.25
N SER A 320 26.18 6.97 22.00
CA SER A 320 26.15 6.92 23.46
C SER A 320 26.10 5.47 23.95
N ALA A 321 25.22 4.63 23.39
CA ALA A 321 25.16 3.18 23.65
C ALA A 321 26.48 2.47 23.31
N ALA A 322 27.22 2.95 22.31
CA ALA A 322 28.54 2.46 21.95
C ALA A 322 29.67 3.00 22.86
N GLY A 323 29.41 3.99 23.71
CA GLY A 323 30.40 4.63 24.60
C GLY A 323 31.31 5.65 23.91
N ILE A 324 30.86 6.23 22.78
CA ILE A 324 31.68 7.09 21.90
C ILE A 324 31.28 8.58 22.03
N GLY A 325 30.09 8.90 22.54
CA GLY A 325 29.58 10.28 22.64
C GLY A 325 28.89 10.60 23.96
N GLU A 326 28.80 11.89 24.28
CA GLU A 326 28.05 12.39 25.45
C GLU A 326 26.53 12.35 25.21
N GLU A 327 25.77 12.19 26.30
CA GLU A 327 24.31 12.25 26.32
C GLU A 327 23.83 13.69 26.04
N THR A 328 23.74 14.07 24.77
CA THR A 328 22.90 15.21 24.38
C THR A 328 22.22 14.90 23.05
N GLY A 329 21.00 14.35 23.18
CA GLY A 329 20.07 14.22 22.07
C GLY A 329 19.60 15.59 21.58
N ALA A 330 19.41 15.72 20.26
CA ALA A 330 18.75 16.88 19.66
C ALA A 330 17.29 17.00 20.15
N PRO A 331 16.65 18.17 20.04
CA PRO A 331 15.24 18.31 20.40
C PRO A 331 14.40 17.30 19.64
N ARG A 332 13.51 16.60 20.36
CA ARG A 332 12.50 15.71 19.76
C ARG A 332 11.66 16.51 18.77
N SER A 333 11.33 15.91 17.63
CA SER A 333 10.40 16.48 16.66
C SER A 333 9.08 16.89 17.32
N ALA A 334 8.41 17.92 16.81
CA ALA A 334 7.12 18.38 17.33
C ALA A 334 5.99 17.35 17.16
N PHE A 335 6.15 16.39 16.24
CA PHE A 335 5.18 15.31 16.02
C PHE A 335 5.15 14.34 17.20
N ARG A 336 3.95 14.03 17.69
CA ARG A 336 3.71 12.93 18.63
C ARG A 336 3.61 11.61 17.86
N ASP A 337 3.69 10.47 18.56
CA ASP A 337 3.56 9.18 17.88
C ASP A 337 2.17 9.02 17.24
N GLU A 338 1.13 9.60 17.84
CA GLU A 338 -0.21 9.63 17.28
C GLU A 338 -0.27 10.38 15.95
N ASP A 339 0.54 11.43 15.77
CA ASP A 339 0.63 12.17 14.51
C ASP A 339 1.34 11.35 13.43
N LEU A 340 2.34 10.56 13.82
CA LEU A 340 3.02 9.65 12.91
C LEU A 340 2.08 8.53 12.45
N TRP A 341 1.33 7.95 13.37
CA TRP A 341 0.28 6.96 13.05
C TRP A 341 -0.80 7.55 12.15
N ALA A 342 -1.27 8.76 12.46
CA ALA A 342 -2.26 9.45 11.64
C ALA A 342 -1.76 9.71 10.21
N ALA A 343 -0.48 10.08 10.05
CA ALA A 343 0.13 10.28 8.73
C ALA A 343 0.20 8.95 7.94
N VAL A 344 0.54 7.84 8.60
CA VAL A 344 0.52 6.50 7.97
C VAL A 344 -0.90 6.10 7.58
N LEU A 345 -1.90 6.30 8.45
CA LEU A 345 -3.31 5.99 8.16
C LEU A 345 -3.84 6.81 6.98
N ALA A 346 -3.53 8.11 6.94
CA ALA A 346 -3.91 8.99 5.85
C ALA A 346 -3.27 8.55 4.52
N ALA A 347 -1.97 8.21 4.52
CA ALA A 347 -1.29 7.69 3.35
C ALA A 347 -1.85 6.34 2.88
N VAL A 348 -2.19 5.43 3.80
CA VAL A 348 -2.76 4.11 3.46
C VAL A 348 -4.17 4.23 2.87
N GLN A 349 -4.97 5.19 3.34
CA GLN A 349 -6.31 5.48 2.83
C GLN A 349 -6.31 6.35 1.57
N ALA A 350 -5.20 6.99 1.23
CA ALA A 350 -5.15 7.86 0.05
C ALA A 350 -5.14 7.05 -1.25
N GLU A 351 -5.83 7.55 -2.27
CA GLU A 351 -5.84 6.94 -3.61
C GLU A 351 -4.43 6.84 -4.22
N THR A 352 -3.60 7.85 -3.98
CA THR A 352 -2.21 7.96 -4.44
C THR A 352 -1.20 7.34 -3.49
N GLY A 353 -1.63 6.87 -2.32
CA GLY A 353 -0.75 6.28 -1.30
C GLY A 353 -0.67 4.76 -1.40
N GLY A 354 -0.68 4.07 -0.26
CA GLY A 354 -0.63 2.61 -0.21
C GLY A 354 0.12 2.06 1.01
N THR A 355 0.32 0.74 1.05
CA THR A 355 0.91 0.06 2.23
C THR A 355 2.43 -0.12 2.17
N THR A 356 3.06 0.10 1.03
CA THR A 356 4.52 0.00 0.93
C THR A 356 5.18 1.24 1.53
N PHE A 357 6.37 1.08 2.14
CA PHE A 357 7.09 2.23 2.69
C PHE A 357 7.32 3.31 1.62
N ARG A 358 7.66 2.87 0.40
CA ARG A 358 7.85 3.76 -0.74
C ARG A 358 6.59 4.56 -1.08
N ALA A 359 5.42 3.90 -1.15
CA ALA A 359 4.16 4.60 -1.45
C ALA A 359 3.79 5.61 -0.36
N VAL A 360 3.98 5.24 0.91
CA VAL A 360 3.77 6.18 2.02
C VAL A 360 4.77 7.33 1.96
N GLU A 361 6.06 7.07 1.71
CA GLU A 361 7.07 8.12 1.58
C GLU A 361 6.80 9.08 0.41
N GLU A 362 6.38 8.56 -0.74
CA GLU A 362 5.97 9.36 -1.90
C GLU A 362 4.74 10.23 -1.56
N TRP A 363 3.77 9.67 -0.83
CA TRP A 363 2.62 10.43 -0.34
C TRP A 363 3.06 11.54 0.64
N LEU A 364 3.85 11.22 1.66
CA LEU A 364 4.34 12.20 2.64
C LEU A 364 5.13 13.33 1.98
N ALA A 365 5.94 13.02 0.97
CA ALA A 365 6.71 14.03 0.23
C ALA A 365 5.83 15.02 -0.55
N ALA A 366 4.61 14.62 -0.92
CA ALA A 366 3.64 15.49 -1.57
C ALA A 366 2.88 16.41 -0.59
N HIS A 367 2.93 16.13 0.72
CA HIS A 367 2.18 16.85 1.75
C HIS A 367 3.12 17.62 2.67
N SER A 368 3.15 18.95 2.52
CA SER A 368 4.24 19.78 3.06
C SER A 368 4.32 19.82 4.60
N ALA A 369 3.20 19.59 5.29
CA ALA A 369 3.10 19.55 6.74
C ALA A 369 3.23 18.13 7.31
N ALA A 370 3.36 17.10 6.46
CA ALA A 370 3.49 15.73 6.91
C ALA A 370 4.88 15.44 7.51
N PRO A 371 4.96 14.49 8.47
CA PRO A 371 6.25 14.04 9.00
C PRO A 371 7.07 13.34 7.90
N SER A 372 8.39 13.31 8.07
CA SER A 372 9.24 12.56 7.14
C SER A 372 9.10 11.05 7.34
N GLY A 373 9.18 10.28 6.25
CA GLY A 373 9.20 8.81 6.32
C GLY A 373 10.34 8.26 7.18
N ALA A 374 11.47 8.97 7.24
CA ALA A 374 12.59 8.65 8.13
C ALA A 374 12.20 8.76 9.62
N LEU A 375 11.48 9.82 10.01
CA LEU A 375 10.99 10.00 11.38
C LEU A 375 9.98 8.90 11.76
N ILE A 376 9.10 8.54 10.84
CA ILE A 376 8.16 7.42 11.02
C ILE A 376 8.93 6.11 11.26
N ARG A 377 9.91 5.77 10.43
CA ARG A 377 10.69 4.53 10.62
C ARG A 377 11.48 4.52 11.92
N GLN A 378 12.00 5.68 12.31
CA GLN A 378 12.77 5.83 13.54
C GLN A 378 11.91 5.58 14.78
N ARG A 379 10.68 6.12 14.80
CA ARG A 379 9.82 6.07 16.00
C ARG A 379 8.83 4.90 15.99
N LEU A 380 8.21 4.60 14.85
CA LEU A 380 7.23 3.52 14.72
C LEU A 380 7.83 2.18 14.34
N CYS A 381 9.07 2.11 13.82
CA CYS A 381 9.74 0.84 13.48
C CYS A 381 11.04 0.62 14.27
N GLY A 382 11.20 1.33 15.40
CA GLY A 382 12.39 1.28 16.24
C GLY A 382 12.35 0.15 17.27
N HIS A 383 13.15 0.28 18.35
CA HIS A 383 13.34 -0.71 19.41
C HIS A 383 12.01 -1.30 19.97
N GLU A 384 10.97 -0.48 20.09
CA GLU A 384 9.66 -0.89 20.62
C GLU A 384 8.57 -1.06 19.53
N GLY A 385 8.78 -0.52 18.32
CA GLY A 385 7.75 -0.36 17.29
C GLY A 385 7.69 -1.46 16.21
N GLY A 386 8.63 -2.40 16.22
CA GLY A 386 8.63 -3.52 15.27
C GLY A 386 9.12 -3.14 13.86
N SER A 387 8.64 -3.83 12.84
CA SER A 387 9.00 -3.65 11.42
C SER A 387 7.95 -2.85 10.66
N TRP A 388 8.31 -2.30 9.49
CA TRP A 388 7.35 -1.60 8.64
C TRP A 388 6.10 -2.43 8.31
N SER A 389 6.27 -3.74 8.08
CA SER A 389 5.14 -4.64 7.84
C SER A 389 4.20 -4.74 9.04
N GLU A 390 4.73 -4.72 10.26
CA GLU A 390 3.93 -4.69 11.49
C GLU A 390 3.23 -3.34 11.68
N THR A 391 3.93 -2.23 11.39
CA THR A 391 3.34 -0.88 11.40
C THR A 391 2.13 -0.81 10.47
N VAL A 392 2.27 -1.27 9.24
CA VAL A 392 1.18 -1.27 8.25
C VAL A 392 0.07 -2.24 8.60
N THR A 393 0.42 -3.44 9.10
CA THR A 393 -0.59 -4.41 9.55
C THR A 393 -1.44 -3.81 10.67
N THR A 394 -0.79 -3.12 11.62
CA THR A 394 -1.49 -2.39 12.69
C THR A 394 -2.34 -1.27 12.11
N ALA A 395 -1.82 -0.47 11.16
CA ALA A 395 -2.58 0.60 10.53
C ALA A 395 -3.84 0.06 9.82
N LEU A 396 -3.73 -1.04 9.08
CA LEU A 396 -4.89 -1.69 8.44
C LEU A 396 -5.87 -2.26 9.47
N ALA A 397 -5.38 -2.86 10.56
CA ALA A 397 -6.22 -3.37 11.64
C ALA A 397 -7.02 -2.24 12.31
N VAL A 398 -6.40 -1.07 12.56
CA VAL A 398 -7.09 0.11 13.10
C VAL A 398 -8.23 0.57 12.18
N LEU A 399 -8.06 0.47 10.86
CA LEU A 399 -9.08 0.87 9.89
C LEU A 399 -10.22 -0.12 9.74
N ARG A 400 -9.96 -1.40 9.98
CA ARG A 400 -10.93 -2.49 9.76
C ARG A 400 -11.66 -2.89 11.03
N GLU A 401 -10.92 -2.94 12.12
CA GLU A 401 -11.32 -3.49 13.40
C GLU A 401 -10.96 -2.52 14.54
N PRO A 402 -11.43 -1.26 14.50
CA PRO A 402 -11.06 -0.24 15.48
C PRO A 402 -11.39 -0.64 16.92
N ASP A 403 -12.43 -1.47 17.10
CA ASP A 403 -12.89 -1.95 18.42
C ASP A 403 -11.88 -2.87 19.12
N THR A 404 -10.86 -3.36 18.42
CA THR A 404 -9.78 -4.18 18.99
C THR A 404 -8.70 -3.35 19.69
N PHE A 405 -8.72 -2.03 19.53
CA PHE A 405 -7.76 -1.09 20.10
C PHE A 405 -8.42 -0.21 21.17
N ASP A 406 -7.59 0.50 21.96
CA ASP A 406 -8.10 1.51 22.88
C ASP A 406 -8.86 2.61 22.11
N PRO A 407 -10.17 2.83 22.40
CA PRO A 407 -10.97 3.82 21.69
C PRO A 407 -10.40 5.23 21.74
N ALA A 408 -9.74 5.62 22.85
CA ALA A 408 -9.14 6.94 22.99
C ALA A 408 -7.95 7.10 22.03
N TRP A 409 -7.12 6.06 21.89
CA TRP A 409 -6.00 6.05 20.96
C TRP A 409 -6.49 6.02 19.50
N VAL A 410 -7.49 5.19 19.17
CA VAL A 410 -8.09 5.15 17.82
C VAL A 410 -8.62 6.53 17.44
N GLN A 411 -9.35 7.19 18.33
CA GLN A 411 -9.84 8.54 18.12
C GLN A 411 -8.68 9.52 17.89
N ALA A 412 -7.60 9.39 18.66
CA ALA A 412 -6.43 10.24 18.50
C ALA A 412 -5.74 10.03 17.16
N VAL A 413 -5.54 8.81 16.66
CA VAL A 413 -4.83 8.55 15.39
C VAL A 413 -5.70 8.70 14.14
N THR A 414 -7.02 8.56 14.26
CA THR A 414 -7.96 8.73 13.12
C THR A 414 -8.51 10.15 12.99
N ALA A 415 -8.30 11.03 13.99
CA ALA A 415 -8.70 12.42 13.88
C ALA A 415 -8.13 13.07 12.59
N PRO A 416 -8.92 13.86 11.85
CA PRO A 416 -8.41 14.51 10.64
C PRO A 416 -7.23 15.45 10.94
N ARG A 417 -6.18 15.40 10.13
CA ARG A 417 -5.08 16.37 10.10
C ARG A 417 -5.06 17.09 8.77
N ASP A 418 -4.65 18.34 8.80
CA ASP A 418 -4.25 19.05 7.60
C ASP A 418 -2.76 18.77 7.35
N TRP A 419 -2.48 18.02 6.30
CA TRP A 419 -1.12 17.64 5.90
C TRP A 419 -0.54 18.56 4.82
N ASP A 420 -1.38 19.44 4.25
CA ASP A 420 -0.99 20.35 3.18
C ASP A 420 -0.66 21.74 3.72
N THR A 421 -1.42 22.18 4.72
CA THR A 421 -1.20 23.45 5.40
C THR A 421 -0.34 23.23 6.63
N ASP A 422 0.90 23.71 6.62
CA ASP A 422 1.75 23.73 7.82
C ASP A 422 1.13 24.68 8.86
N PRO A 423 0.55 24.18 9.98
CA PRO A 423 0.03 25.07 11.01
C PRO A 423 1.14 25.87 11.70
N ALA A 424 2.42 25.52 11.45
CA ALA A 424 3.62 26.17 11.92
C ALA A 424 4.39 26.92 10.80
N GLN A 425 3.71 27.37 9.74
CA GLN A 425 4.17 28.54 8.99
C GLN A 425 3.94 29.83 9.80
N GLU A 426 4.45 29.86 11.05
CA GLU A 426 4.90 31.12 11.63
C GLU A 426 5.93 31.68 10.62
N ASP A 427 5.78 32.92 10.18
CA ASP A 427 6.70 33.54 9.21
C ASP A 427 8.12 33.28 9.75
N PRO A 428 9.09 32.74 8.97
CA PRO A 428 10.44 32.54 9.45
C PRO A 428 11.04 33.78 10.12
N LEU A 429 10.57 34.97 9.72
CA LEU A 429 10.92 36.25 10.32
C LEU A 429 10.29 36.48 11.70
N ASP A 430 9.15 35.88 12.05
CA ASP A 430 8.54 35.97 13.38
C ASP A 430 9.45 35.42 14.47
N HIS A 431 10.17 34.33 14.21
CA HIS A 431 11.18 33.82 15.14
C HIS A 431 12.32 34.82 15.36
N VAL A 432 12.66 35.60 14.33
CA VAL A 432 13.70 36.63 14.40
C VAL A 432 13.17 37.91 15.05
N ARG A 433 11.91 38.29 14.79
CA ARG A 433 11.21 39.38 15.48
C ARG A 433 11.09 39.11 16.97
N ALA A 434 10.76 37.88 17.37
CA ALA A 434 10.75 37.44 18.76
C ALA A 434 12.15 37.51 19.41
N ALA A 435 13.18 37.10 18.67
CA ALA A 435 14.56 37.24 19.14
C ALA A 435 14.97 38.72 19.28
N ILE A 436 14.58 39.59 18.35
CA ILE A 436 14.79 41.05 18.40
C ILE A 436 14.11 41.66 19.63
N ALA A 437 12.87 41.28 19.90
CA ALA A 437 12.13 41.73 21.08
C ALA A 437 12.83 41.33 22.39
N ALA A 438 13.41 40.12 22.46
CA ALA A 438 14.06 39.62 23.66
C ALA A 438 15.52 40.10 23.84
N LEU A 439 16.27 40.23 22.75
CA LEU A 439 17.73 40.42 22.78
C LEU A 439 18.19 41.79 22.29
N GLY A 440 17.28 42.60 21.71
CA GLY A 440 17.54 43.88 21.08
C GLY A 440 17.77 43.78 19.56
N PRO A 441 17.80 44.93 18.84
CA PRO A 441 17.81 44.96 17.37
C PRO A 441 19.12 44.48 16.72
N ARG A 442 20.23 44.42 17.47
CA ARG A 442 21.54 43.95 16.97
C ARG A 442 21.84 42.54 17.49
N ILE A 443 21.57 41.53 16.67
CA ILE A 443 21.77 40.12 17.04
C ILE A 443 22.81 39.46 16.12
N THR A 444 23.84 38.87 16.71
CA THR A 444 24.80 38.02 15.99
C THR A 444 24.24 36.60 15.83
N THR A 445 24.71 35.85 14.84
CA THR A 445 24.31 34.45 14.62
C THR A 445 24.51 33.59 15.86
N ALA A 446 25.61 33.77 16.59
CA ALA A 446 25.89 33.05 17.83
C ALA A 446 24.90 33.39 18.96
N ARG A 447 24.53 34.67 19.08
CA ARG A 447 23.58 35.14 20.10
C ARG A 447 22.16 34.66 19.81
N TYR A 448 21.76 34.64 18.54
CA TYR A 448 20.50 34.02 18.12
C TYR A 448 20.51 32.51 18.38
N ALA A 449 21.58 31.79 18.04
CA ALA A 449 21.65 30.34 18.22
C ALA A 449 21.52 29.91 19.69
N ALA A 450 22.13 30.66 20.62
CA ALA A 450 21.99 30.42 22.05
C ALA A 450 20.53 30.58 22.51
N TRP A 451 19.89 31.70 22.15
CA TRP A 451 18.50 31.97 22.49
C TRP A 451 17.52 30.98 21.84
N ALA A 452 17.72 30.64 20.57
CA ALA A 452 16.87 29.71 19.85
C ALA A 452 16.88 28.32 20.48
N ARG A 453 18.05 27.86 20.94
CA ARG A 453 18.19 26.58 21.67
C ARG A 453 17.42 26.58 22.99
N GLU A 454 17.48 27.68 23.74
CA GLU A 454 16.78 27.81 25.03
C GLU A 454 15.26 27.96 24.87
N ASN A 455 14.79 28.46 23.74
CA ASN A 455 13.38 28.75 23.49
C ASN A 455 12.73 27.81 22.47
N GLY A 456 13.40 26.71 22.09
CA GLY A 456 12.89 25.73 21.12
C GLY A 456 12.60 26.31 19.74
N ARG A 457 13.38 27.30 19.27
CA ARG A 457 13.18 27.97 17.97
C ARG A 457 14.10 27.41 16.87
N PRO A 458 13.75 27.61 15.58
CA PRO A 458 14.56 27.11 14.47
C PRO A 458 15.99 27.65 14.44
N THR A 459 16.90 26.88 13.85
CA THR A 459 18.30 27.30 13.69
C THR A 459 18.47 28.37 12.61
N VAL A 460 19.57 29.13 12.64
CA VAL A 460 19.94 30.07 11.56
C VAL A 460 19.95 29.38 10.19
N ALA A 461 20.47 28.16 10.11
CA ALA A 461 20.51 27.39 8.86
C ALA A 461 19.11 27.02 8.36
N THR A 462 18.19 26.68 9.27
CA THR A 462 16.78 26.43 8.95
C THR A 462 16.12 27.70 8.40
N LEU A 463 16.35 28.85 9.03
CA LEU A 463 15.82 30.12 8.57
C LEU A 463 16.35 30.50 7.18
N GLN A 464 17.66 30.40 6.94
CA GLN A 464 18.28 30.68 5.64
C GLN A 464 17.73 29.80 4.52
N ARG A 465 17.46 28.52 4.81
CA ARG A 465 16.83 27.61 3.84
C ARG A 465 15.39 28.00 3.53
N ARG A 466 14.61 28.38 4.56
CA ARG A 466 13.21 28.75 4.41
C ARG A 466 13.02 30.11 3.74
N THR A 467 13.90 31.07 3.99
CA THR A 467 13.80 32.43 3.40
C THR A 467 14.56 32.59 2.09
N GLY A 468 15.54 31.71 1.81
CA GLY A 468 16.46 31.87 0.68
C GLY A 468 17.45 33.02 0.84
N ASP A 469 17.52 33.64 2.02
CA ASP A 469 18.35 34.81 2.31
C ASP A 469 19.44 34.49 3.34
N VAL A 470 20.49 35.30 3.38
CA VAL A 470 21.57 35.23 4.37
C VAL A 470 21.17 35.92 5.68
N TRP A 471 21.86 35.63 6.79
CA TRP A 471 21.48 36.14 8.12
C TRP A 471 21.29 37.66 8.17
N THR A 472 22.11 38.41 7.43
CA THR A 472 22.00 39.88 7.35
C THR A 472 20.72 40.34 6.68
N GLY A 473 20.27 39.65 5.63
CA GLY A 473 19.03 39.97 4.93
C GLY A 473 17.80 39.54 5.73
N ILE A 474 17.86 38.35 6.35
CA ILE A 474 16.84 37.87 7.31
C ILE A 474 16.66 38.85 8.48
N LEU A 475 17.76 39.29 9.09
CA LEU A 475 17.72 40.20 10.23
C LEU A 475 17.16 41.58 9.83
N ALA A 476 17.51 42.08 8.64
CA ALA A 476 16.95 43.32 8.10
C ALA A 476 15.44 43.19 7.83
N ALA A 477 15.02 42.10 7.19
CA ALA A 477 13.62 41.84 6.88
C ALA A 477 12.75 41.66 8.14
N ALA A 478 13.35 41.18 9.24
CA ALA A 478 12.70 41.08 10.55
C ALA A 478 12.70 42.40 11.35
N GLY A 479 13.23 43.51 10.81
CA GLY A 479 13.28 44.82 11.48
C GLY A 479 14.47 45.01 12.42
N GLY A 480 15.48 44.15 12.36
CA GLY A 480 16.73 44.27 13.11
C GLY A 480 17.76 45.16 12.40
N GLU A 481 18.80 45.55 13.12
CA GLU A 481 19.93 46.33 12.58
C GLU A 481 21.05 45.38 12.13
N PRO A 482 21.34 45.27 10.81
CA PRO A 482 22.42 44.43 10.33
C PRO A 482 23.77 44.91 10.84
N ASN A 483 24.63 43.97 11.23
CA ASN A 483 26.03 44.31 11.51
C ASN A 483 26.67 44.87 10.24
N ALA A 484 27.40 45.99 10.36
CA ALA A 484 28.06 46.63 9.23
C ALA A 484 28.88 45.60 8.43
N ALA A 485 28.67 45.58 7.11
CA ALA A 485 29.39 44.68 6.23
C ALA A 485 30.90 44.90 6.39
N LYS A 486 31.63 43.85 6.78
CA LYS A 486 33.09 43.90 6.75
C LYS A 486 33.50 44.00 5.28
N VAL A 487 34.14 45.09 4.87
CA VAL A 487 34.74 45.22 3.53
C VAL A 487 35.88 44.19 3.42
N LYS A 488 35.53 43.01 2.91
CA LYS A 488 36.49 41.94 2.62
C LYS A 488 37.13 42.30 1.28
N ASN A 489 38.44 42.53 1.28
CA ASN A 489 39.28 42.83 0.11
C ASN A 489 39.47 44.31 -0.25
N ARG A 490 39.79 45.15 0.73
CA ARG A 490 40.41 46.46 0.42
C ARG A 490 41.72 46.27 -0.35
N SER A 491 41.89 47.04 -1.43
CA SER A 491 43.09 46.98 -2.28
C SER A 491 44.30 47.56 -1.55
N ARG A 492 45.53 47.22 -1.95
CA ARG A 492 46.73 47.81 -1.35
C ARG A 492 46.75 49.35 -1.48
N VAL A 493 46.30 49.87 -2.62
CA VAL A 493 46.19 51.32 -2.89
C VAL A 493 45.18 51.98 -1.96
N GLU A 494 44.00 51.38 -1.82
CA GLU A 494 42.95 51.88 -0.93
C GLU A 494 43.42 51.87 0.53
N VAL A 495 44.03 50.78 1.00
CA VAL A 495 44.60 50.72 2.35
C VAL A 495 45.70 51.78 2.54
N GLY A 496 46.53 52.02 1.52
CA GLY A 496 47.56 53.06 1.53
C GLY A 496 47.00 54.47 1.68
N GLN A 497 45.90 54.80 1.01
CA GLN A 497 45.24 56.11 1.14
C GLN A 497 44.79 56.41 2.58
N TYR A 498 44.29 55.40 3.31
CA TYR A 498 43.95 55.55 4.72
C TYR A 498 45.19 55.74 5.61
N VAL A 499 46.30 55.08 5.28
CA VAL A 499 47.59 55.23 5.99
C VAL A 499 48.17 56.62 5.72
N THR A 500 48.18 57.11 4.48
CA THR A 500 48.62 58.48 4.13
C THR A 500 47.77 59.53 4.85
N ARG A 501 46.44 59.37 4.87
CA ARG A 501 45.54 60.29 5.58
C ARG A 501 45.81 60.31 7.09
N PHE A 502 46.11 59.16 7.67
CA PHE A 502 46.48 59.06 9.08
C PHE A 502 47.82 59.75 9.37
N LEU A 503 48.84 59.51 8.55
CA LEU A 503 50.18 60.08 8.70
C LEU A 503 50.20 61.59 8.48
N ALA A 504 49.36 62.12 7.60
CA ALA A 504 49.19 63.55 7.41
C ALA A 504 48.68 64.26 8.68
N ALA A 505 47.83 63.58 9.46
CA ALA A 505 47.33 64.09 10.73
C ALA A 505 48.24 63.75 11.93
N HIS A 506 49.06 62.69 11.83
CA HIS A 506 49.93 62.22 12.90
C HIS A 506 51.30 61.77 12.36
N PRO A 507 52.24 62.72 12.12
CA PRO A 507 53.48 62.46 11.39
C PRO A 507 54.45 61.47 12.07
N THR A 508 54.37 61.35 13.39
CA THR A 508 55.22 60.50 14.25
C THR A 508 54.51 59.26 14.79
N ALA A 509 53.34 58.91 14.24
CA ALA A 509 52.45 57.96 14.91
C ALA A 509 52.84 56.49 14.84
N THR A 510 52.47 55.78 15.90
CA THR A 510 52.72 54.37 16.20
C THR A 510 51.56 53.45 15.77
N THR A 511 51.82 52.14 15.75
CA THR A 511 50.80 51.10 15.49
C THR A 511 49.60 51.18 16.44
N VAL A 512 49.83 51.58 17.69
CA VAL A 512 48.80 51.72 18.73
C VAL A 512 47.86 52.89 18.43
N GLU A 513 48.42 54.00 17.95
CA GLU A 513 47.63 55.18 17.59
C GLU A 513 46.78 54.92 16.35
N TYR A 514 47.32 54.20 15.35
CA TYR A 514 46.54 53.78 14.19
C TYR A 514 45.40 52.83 14.57
N ALA A 515 45.67 51.85 15.45
CA ALA A 515 44.65 50.90 15.91
C ALA A 515 43.49 51.60 16.65
N ARG A 516 43.75 52.72 17.33
CA ARG A 516 42.72 53.54 17.99
C ARG A 516 41.99 54.45 17.00
N TRP A 517 42.70 55.01 16.03
CA TRP A 517 42.16 55.90 15.01
C TRP A 517 41.26 55.18 14.00
N ALA A 518 41.64 53.97 13.59
CA ALA A 518 41.01 53.24 12.49
C ALA A 518 39.50 52.97 12.67
N PRO A 519 39.00 52.50 13.84
CA PRO A 519 37.57 52.27 14.06
C PRO A 519 36.74 53.56 13.96
N GLN A 520 37.28 54.69 14.42
CA GLN A 520 36.58 55.98 14.43
C GLN A 520 36.44 56.60 13.03
N HIS A 521 37.24 56.13 12.07
CA HIS A 521 37.32 56.68 10.71
C HIS A 521 36.93 55.67 9.63
N GLY A 522 36.38 54.51 10.01
CA GLY A 522 36.02 53.43 9.08
C GLY A 522 37.22 52.80 8.36
N ALA A 523 38.44 53.02 8.86
CA ALA A 523 39.70 52.64 8.23
C ALA A 523 39.97 51.13 8.36
N PRO A 524 40.88 50.54 7.55
CA PRO A 524 41.25 49.14 7.68
C PRO A 524 41.90 48.84 9.03
N SER A 525 41.69 47.62 9.53
CA SER A 525 42.33 47.18 10.78
C SER A 525 43.86 47.15 10.62
N LEU A 526 44.59 47.30 11.73
CA LEU A 526 46.06 47.18 11.73
C LEU A 526 46.53 45.85 11.10
N THR A 527 45.83 44.75 11.37
CA THR A 527 46.11 43.44 10.75
C THR A 527 45.91 43.47 9.23
N THR A 528 44.92 44.20 8.72
CA THR A 528 44.73 44.39 7.28
C THR A 528 45.84 45.23 6.66
N VAL A 529 46.32 46.26 7.35
CA VAL A 529 47.47 47.06 6.89
C VAL A 529 48.73 46.21 6.82
N ILE A 530 49.06 45.49 7.91
CA ILE A 530 50.23 44.60 7.97
C ILE A 530 50.11 43.51 6.90
N GLY A 531 48.95 42.89 6.74
CA GLY A 531 48.73 41.85 5.73
C GLY A 531 48.89 42.34 4.28
N ARG A 532 48.76 43.64 4.01
CA ARG A 532 48.94 44.22 2.66
C ARG A 532 50.34 44.77 2.40
N PHE A 533 50.99 45.31 3.44
CA PHE A 533 52.28 46.00 3.35
C PHE A 533 53.45 45.21 3.97
N GLY A 534 53.18 44.03 4.54
CA GLY A 534 54.15 43.17 5.21
C GLY A 534 54.42 43.60 6.65
N THR A 535 54.71 44.89 6.87
CA THR A 535 54.93 45.48 8.20
C THR A 535 54.29 46.86 8.31
N TRP A 536 54.11 47.36 9.53
CA TRP A 536 53.68 48.74 9.75
C TRP A 536 54.67 49.75 9.19
N ASN A 537 55.98 49.56 9.46
CA ASN A 537 57.01 50.46 8.93
C ASN A 537 57.04 50.44 7.39
N GLY A 538 56.88 49.27 6.77
CA GLY A 538 56.74 49.17 5.31
C GLY A 538 55.48 49.84 4.76
N ALA A 539 54.40 49.94 5.54
CA ALA A 539 53.23 50.73 5.18
C ALA A 539 53.51 52.24 5.30
N VAL A 540 54.22 52.68 6.36
CA VAL A 540 54.59 54.08 6.57
C VAL A 540 55.57 54.58 5.50
N GLU A 541 56.58 53.79 5.16
CA GLU A 541 57.55 54.12 4.10
C GLU A 541 56.89 54.20 2.72
N ALA A 542 55.93 53.32 2.43
CA ALA A 542 55.25 53.29 1.13
C ALA A 542 54.15 54.35 0.98
N CYS A 543 53.78 55.06 2.06
CA CYS A 543 52.62 55.97 2.10
C CYS A 543 52.96 57.37 2.64
N ARG A 544 54.23 57.63 2.97
CA ARG A 544 54.83 58.97 3.08
C ARG A 544 55.24 59.46 1.70
#